data_AF-A0A1B8Y1Z2-F1
#
_entry.id   AF-A0A1B8Y1Z2-F1
#
_cell.length_a   1.000
_cell.length_b   1.000
_cell.length_c   1.000
_cell.angle_alpha   90.00
_cell.angle_beta   90.00
_cell.angle_gamma   90.00
#
_symmetry.space_group_name_H-M   'P 1'
#
loop_
_entity.id
_entity.type
_entity.pdbx_description
1 polymer ?
#
loop_
_entity_poly.entity_id
_entity_poly.type
_entity_poly.pdbx_seq_one_letter_code
_entity_poly.pdbx_strand_id
1 'polypeptide(L)'
;TKLPKSPDFSVTRLHEDFIWLHDSLIETEDYAGLIPQQNPAQDFDGPREKMQKLGEGEGSMTKDEFSKMKQELEAEYLAVYKKTVAVHEVFLQRIASHPILCKDTNLHIFLEITKMVVDTGRRSKDCLGELTWPSIRLENQTCYINICQIFRRGPYTQMEVDEFFDQEKTFLVNYYNRIKDSCAKADRMTRTHKNVADDYIHISAALTCS
;
A
#
# COMPACT_ATOMS: atom_id res chain seq x y z
N THR A 1 35.13 0.39 12.54
CA THR A 1 34.67 0.37 13.94
C THR A 1 33.17 0.13 13.93
N LYS A 2 32.71 -1.10 14.20
CA LYS A 2 31.26 -1.42 14.24
C LYS A 2 30.71 -0.87 15.57
N LEU A 3 29.88 0.17 15.51
CA LEU A 3 29.14 0.65 16.67
C LEU A 3 28.19 -0.47 17.16
N PRO A 4 27.95 -0.61 18.47
CA PRO A 4 26.98 -1.58 18.97
C PRO A 4 25.58 -1.15 18.50
N LYS A 5 24.89 -2.00 17.74
CA LYS A 5 23.46 -1.79 17.44
C LYS A 5 22.70 -1.94 18.76
N SER A 6 22.29 -0.82 19.35
CA SER A 6 21.35 -0.84 20.47
C SER A 6 20.07 -1.55 20.01
N PRO A 7 19.48 -2.45 20.83
CA PRO A 7 18.33 -3.24 20.44
C PRO A 7 17.05 -2.42 20.22
N ASP A 8 17.03 -1.15 20.65
CA ASP A 8 15.95 -0.22 20.41
C ASP A 8 16.47 1.02 19.67
N PHE A 9 15.92 1.29 18.48
CA PHE A 9 16.17 2.51 17.70
C PHE A 9 14.86 3.02 17.09
N SER A 10 14.75 4.34 16.92
CA SER A 10 13.59 4.99 16.32
C SER A 10 14.04 6.03 15.31
N VAL A 11 13.36 6.09 14.16
CA VAL A 11 13.55 7.13 13.14
C VAL A 11 12.22 7.80 12.85
N THR A 12 12.30 9.09 12.48
CA THR A 12 11.15 9.85 12.02
C THR A 12 11.07 9.75 10.50
N ARG A 13 9.85 9.56 9.97
CA ARG A 13 9.57 9.51 8.53
C ARG A 13 8.40 10.40 8.17
N LEU A 14 8.53 11.06 7.02
CA LEU A 14 7.46 11.79 6.36
C LEU A 14 6.65 10.84 5.48
N HIS A 15 5.42 11.23 5.14
CA HIS A 15 4.58 10.46 4.22
C HIS A 15 5.29 10.20 2.87
N GLU A 16 6.04 11.18 2.37
CA GLU A 16 6.83 11.08 1.13
C GLU A 16 7.91 9.98 1.21
N ASP A 17 8.51 9.74 2.38
CA ASP A 17 9.49 8.66 2.55
C ASP A 17 8.82 7.28 2.37
N PHE A 18 7.54 7.15 2.76
CA PHE A 18 6.80 5.90 2.55
C PHE A 18 6.44 5.70 1.08
N ILE A 19 6.14 6.78 0.35
CA ILE A 19 5.92 6.71 -1.11
C ILE A 19 7.21 6.26 -1.78
N TRP A 20 8.35 6.88 -1.43
CA TRP A 20 9.65 6.47 -1.97
C TRP A 20 9.96 4.99 -1.71
N LEU A 21 9.72 4.50 -0.49
CA LEU A 21 9.95 3.08 -0.16
C LEU A 21 9.03 2.17 -0.99
N HIS A 22 7.76 2.53 -1.12
CA HIS A 22 6.79 1.77 -1.90
C HIS A 22 7.17 1.70 -3.39
N ASP A 23 7.50 2.84 -4.00
CA ASP A 23 7.95 2.92 -5.40
C ASP A 23 9.23 2.09 -5.61
N SER A 24 10.20 2.20 -4.70
CA SER A 24 11.46 1.45 -4.77
C SER A 24 11.25 -0.07 -4.73
N LEU A 25 10.26 -0.52 -3.96
CA LEU A 25 9.91 -1.93 -3.93
C LEU A 25 9.25 -2.33 -5.26
N ILE A 26 8.32 -1.52 -5.80
CA ILE A 26 7.60 -1.81 -7.06
C ILE A 26 8.54 -1.90 -8.25
N GLU A 27 9.56 -1.05 -8.30
CA GLU A 27 10.57 -1.06 -9.35
C GLU A 27 11.43 -2.34 -9.34
N THR A 28 11.41 -3.10 -8.24
CA THR A 28 12.13 -4.38 -8.15
C THR A 28 11.29 -5.52 -8.75
N GLU A 29 11.65 -5.95 -9.96
CA GLU A 29 10.92 -6.99 -10.71
C GLU A 29 10.72 -8.30 -9.93
N ASP A 30 11.69 -8.68 -9.10
CA ASP A 30 11.64 -9.89 -8.27
C ASP A 30 10.54 -9.86 -7.19
N TYR A 31 9.98 -8.68 -6.91
CA TYR A 31 8.92 -8.46 -5.92
C TYR A 31 7.52 -8.32 -6.54
N ALA A 32 7.40 -8.51 -7.86
CA ALA A 32 6.12 -8.40 -8.57
C ALA A 32 5.03 -9.27 -7.92
N GLY A 33 3.90 -8.63 -7.60
CA GLY A 33 2.74 -9.30 -6.96
C GLY A 33 2.88 -9.56 -5.46
N LEU A 34 4.03 -9.26 -4.84
CA LEU A 34 4.25 -9.39 -3.39
C LEU A 34 4.02 -8.08 -2.63
N ILE A 35 3.98 -6.95 -3.34
CA ILE A 35 3.95 -5.63 -2.73
C ILE A 35 2.51 -5.24 -2.40
N PRO A 36 2.23 -4.85 -1.14
CA PRO A 36 0.91 -4.34 -0.77
C PRO A 36 0.50 -3.19 -1.69
N GLN A 37 -0.74 -3.21 -2.19
CA GLN A 37 -1.32 -2.07 -2.90
C GLN A 37 -1.19 -0.81 -2.03
N GLN A 38 -0.84 0.31 -2.67
CA GLN A 38 -0.72 1.59 -1.97
C GLN A 38 -2.07 1.97 -1.39
N ASN A 39 -2.12 2.25 -0.09
CA ASN A 39 -3.33 2.79 0.50
C ASN A 39 -3.58 4.20 -0.08
N PRO A 40 -4.83 4.53 -0.46
CA PRO A 40 -5.14 5.85 -0.98
C PRO A 40 -4.75 6.93 0.01
N ALA A 41 -4.12 8.00 -0.50
CA ALA A 41 -3.72 9.15 0.31
C ALA A 41 -4.93 9.65 1.10
N GLN A 42 -4.77 9.82 2.42
CA GLN A 42 -5.83 10.40 3.24
C GLN A 42 -5.93 11.90 2.93
N ASP A 43 -7.16 12.38 2.76
CA ASP A 43 -7.44 13.78 2.48
C ASP A 43 -7.30 14.64 3.74
N PHE A 44 -6.30 15.52 3.75
CA PHE A 44 -6.08 16.52 4.80
C PHE A 44 -6.59 17.91 4.41
N ASP A 45 -7.02 18.10 3.16
CA ASP A 45 -7.43 19.41 2.64
C ASP A 45 -8.73 19.88 3.31
N GLY A 46 -9.68 18.97 3.51
CA GLY A 46 -10.93 19.28 4.22
C GLY A 46 -10.70 19.85 5.64
N PRO A 47 -10.01 19.14 6.54
CA PRO A 47 -9.67 19.66 7.88
C PRO A 47 -8.84 20.95 7.84
N ARG A 48 -7.92 21.08 6.88
CA ARG A 48 -7.05 22.26 6.73
C ARG A 48 -7.82 23.50 6.30
N GLU A 49 -8.72 23.36 5.32
CA GLU A 49 -9.57 24.45 4.83
C GLU A 49 -10.53 24.93 5.94
N LYS A 50 -11.09 23.99 6.71
CA LYS A 50 -11.93 24.31 7.87
C LYS A 50 -11.16 25.08 8.95
N MET A 51 -9.92 24.67 9.27
CA MET A 51 -9.08 25.41 10.23
C MET A 51 -8.76 26.81 9.74
N GLN A 52 -8.49 26.99 8.44
CA GLN A 52 -8.24 28.30 7.86
C GLN A 52 -9.46 29.22 7.99
N LYS A 53 -10.64 28.73 7.58
CA LYS A 53 -11.91 29.46 7.69
C LYS A 53 -12.25 29.83 9.13
N LEU A 54 -11.95 28.95 10.09
CA LEU A 54 -12.14 29.23 11.51
C LEU A 54 -11.26 30.41 11.96
N GLY A 55 -9.99 30.45 11.54
CA GLY A 55 -9.08 31.56 11.83
C GLY A 55 -9.51 32.90 11.22
N GLU A 56 -10.03 32.88 9.98
CA GLU A 56 -10.59 34.07 9.33
C GLU A 56 -11.85 34.61 10.06
N GLY A 57 -12.57 33.73 10.76
CA GLY A 57 -13.77 34.04 11.54
C GLY A 57 -13.55 34.34 13.03
N GLU A 58 -12.30 34.41 13.53
CA GLU A 58 -12.02 34.55 14.97
C GLU A 58 -12.70 35.78 15.61
N GLY A 59 -12.83 36.88 14.86
CA GLY A 59 -13.45 38.12 15.35
C GLY A 59 -14.98 38.15 15.34
N SER A 60 -15.66 37.16 14.73
CA SER A 60 -17.12 37.15 14.58
C SER A 60 -17.85 36.26 15.59
N MET A 61 -17.11 35.51 16.40
CA MET A 61 -17.63 34.55 17.38
C MET A 61 -17.08 34.82 18.78
N THR A 62 -17.72 34.25 19.80
CA THR A 62 -17.21 34.35 21.16
C THR A 62 -15.97 33.46 21.34
N LYS A 63 -15.11 33.81 22.30
CA LYS A 63 -13.88 33.06 22.60
C LYS A 63 -14.15 31.59 22.93
N ASP A 64 -15.26 31.31 23.60
CA ASP A 64 -15.66 29.96 23.99
C ASP A 64 -16.14 29.15 22.76
N GLU A 65 -16.90 29.78 21.86
CA GLU A 65 -17.32 29.16 20.59
C GLU A 65 -16.11 28.85 19.69
N PHE A 66 -15.17 29.78 19.57
CA PHE A 66 -13.93 29.59 18.81
C PHE A 66 -13.10 28.43 19.38
N SER A 67 -12.92 28.40 20.70
CA SER A 67 -12.14 27.33 21.34
C SER A 67 -12.80 25.96 21.14
N LYS A 68 -14.14 25.88 21.18
CA LYS A 68 -14.86 24.64 20.98
C LYS A 68 -14.75 24.15 19.54
N MET A 69 -14.99 25.01 18.55
CA MET A 69 -14.85 24.66 17.14
C MET A 69 -13.41 24.29 16.77
N LYS A 70 -12.43 24.99 17.33
CA LYS A 70 -11.01 24.67 17.12
C LYS A 70 -10.69 23.27 17.63
N GLN A 71 -11.15 22.93 18.83
CA GLN A 71 -10.92 21.61 19.42
C GLN A 71 -11.60 20.49 18.61
N GLU A 72 -12.80 20.72 18.09
CA GLU A 72 -13.50 19.77 17.22
C GLU A 72 -12.74 19.53 15.90
N LEU A 73 -12.22 20.57 15.27
CA LEU A 73 -11.40 20.46 14.06
C LEU A 73 -10.04 19.80 14.30
N GLU A 74 -9.39 20.10 15.44
CA GLU A 74 -8.15 19.42 15.84
C GLU A 74 -8.40 17.92 16.08
N ALA A 75 -9.55 17.55 16.64
CA ALA A 75 -9.95 16.15 16.79
C ALA A 75 -10.21 15.46 15.45
N GLU A 76 -10.87 16.14 14.49
CA GLU A 76 -11.07 15.65 13.12
C GLU A 76 -9.72 15.42 12.41
N TYR A 77 -8.82 16.41 12.47
CA TYR A 77 -7.46 16.29 11.92
C TYR A 77 -6.69 15.13 12.55
N LEU A 78 -6.77 14.99 13.88
CA LEU A 78 -6.08 13.92 14.60
C LEU A 78 -6.65 12.53 14.25
N ALA A 79 -7.95 12.42 13.95
CA ALA A 79 -8.54 11.17 13.50
C ALA A 79 -8.00 10.75 12.13
N VAL A 80 -7.92 11.69 11.17
CA VAL A 80 -7.30 11.44 9.85
C VAL A 80 -5.83 11.07 10.00
N TYR A 81 -5.09 11.81 10.83
CA TYR A 81 -3.69 11.52 11.13
C TYR A 81 -3.50 10.10 11.69
N LYS A 82 -4.25 9.71 12.73
CA LYS A 82 -4.18 8.37 13.34
C LYS A 82 -4.48 7.26 12.32
N LYS A 83 -5.43 7.49 11.42
CA LYS A 83 -5.75 6.55 10.34
C LYS A 83 -4.57 6.41 9.36
N THR A 84 -3.93 7.51 8.97
CA THR A 84 -2.72 7.50 8.14
C THR A 84 -1.56 6.78 8.82
N VAL A 85 -1.35 7.00 10.12
CA VAL A 85 -0.32 6.30 10.90
C VAL A 85 -0.58 4.79 10.92
N ALA A 86 -1.81 4.37 11.20
CA ALA A 86 -2.19 2.96 11.20
C ALA A 86 -1.95 2.31 9.82
N VAL A 87 -2.28 3.02 8.75
CA VAL A 87 -2.00 2.61 7.36
C VAL A 87 -0.50 2.37 7.14
N HIS A 88 0.36 3.30 7.56
CA HIS A 88 1.81 3.16 7.44
C HIS A 88 2.39 2.05 8.32
N GLU A 89 1.84 1.87 9.51
CA GLU A 89 2.25 0.80 10.42
C GLU A 89 1.94 -0.57 9.81
N VAL A 90 0.72 -0.78 9.31
CA VAL A 90 0.32 -2.03 8.65
C VAL A 90 1.18 -2.30 7.42
N PHE A 91 1.50 -1.28 6.63
CA PHE A 91 2.39 -1.40 5.48
C PHE A 91 3.78 -1.94 5.88
N LEU A 92 4.42 -1.33 6.89
CA LEU A 92 5.73 -1.80 7.37
C LEU A 92 5.65 -3.19 7.99
N GLN A 93 4.59 -3.51 8.75
CA GLN A 93 4.37 -4.85 9.31
C GLN A 93 4.23 -5.92 8.22
N ARG A 94 3.50 -5.64 7.14
CA ARG A 94 3.33 -6.55 6.00
C ARG A 94 4.68 -6.84 5.32
N ILE A 95 5.48 -5.80 5.07
CA ILE A 95 6.82 -5.96 4.46
C ILE A 95 7.76 -6.73 5.41
N ALA A 96 7.79 -6.37 6.69
CA ALA A 96 8.68 -6.98 7.68
C ALA A 96 8.34 -8.46 7.98
N SER A 97 7.07 -8.86 7.84
CA SER A 97 6.64 -10.26 8.02
C SER A 97 6.87 -11.12 6.78
N HIS A 98 7.12 -10.52 5.61
CA HIS A 98 7.35 -11.26 4.38
C HIS A 98 8.80 -11.80 4.32
N PRO A 99 9.03 -13.11 4.08
CA PRO A 99 10.36 -13.74 4.20
C PRO A 99 11.41 -13.23 3.20
N ILE A 100 10.95 -12.58 2.12
CA ILE A 100 11.79 -11.98 1.07
C ILE A 100 11.95 -10.47 1.30
N LEU A 101 10.84 -9.74 1.50
CA LEU A 101 10.85 -8.27 1.55
C LEU A 101 11.47 -7.75 2.85
N CYS A 102 11.45 -8.54 3.93
CA CYS A 102 12.06 -8.15 5.21
C CYS A 102 13.59 -8.02 5.14
N LYS A 103 14.21 -8.55 4.08
CA LYS A 103 15.66 -8.47 3.82
C LYS A 103 16.02 -7.37 2.82
N ASP A 104 15.02 -6.60 2.38
CA ASP A 104 15.23 -5.58 1.38
C ASP A 104 16.16 -4.46 1.87
N THR A 105 17.06 -4.03 1.00
CA THR A 105 18.08 -3.03 1.36
C THR A 105 17.45 -1.66 1.56
N ASN A 106 16.47 -1.27 0.74
CA ASN A 106 15.78 0.01 0.88
C ASN A 106 14.93 0.05 2.14
N LEU A 107 14.32 -1.07 2.53
CA LEU A 107 13.64 -1.20 3.82
C LEU A 107 14.60 -0.97 4.98
N HIS A 108 15.81 -1.56 4.95
CA HIS A 108 16.80 -1.34 6.00
C HIS A 108 17.29 0.11 6.03
N ILE A 109 17.50 0.76 4.88
CA ILE A 109 17.84 2.20 4.80
C ILE A 109 16.69 3.03 5.38
N PHE A 110 15.45 2.71 5.02
CA PHE A 110 14.25 3.35 5.53
C PHE A 110 14.09 3.19 7.05
N LEU A 111 14.55 2.10 7.65
CA LEU A 111 14.42 1.91 9.10
C LEU A 111 15.64 2.44 9.88
N GLU A 112 16.85 2.33 9.35
CA GLU A 112 18.09 2.59 10.10
C GLU A 112 18.64 4.02 9.94
N ILE A 113 18.38 4.73 8.83
CA ILE A 113 19.06 6.01 8.54
C ILE A 113 18.28 7.23 9.05
N THR A 114 18.75 7.93 10.08
CA THR A 114 18.05 9.07 10.68
C THR A 114 17.82 10.27 9.73
N LYS A 115 18.60 10.41 8.65
CA LYS A 115 18.43 11.47 7.64
C LYS A 115 18.44 10.90 6.22
N MET A 116 17.28 10.84 5.58
CA MET A 116 17.18 10.73 4.13
C MET A 116 17.40 12.13 3.55
N VAL A 117 18.48 12.32 2.77
CA VAL A 117 18.54 13.46 1.83
C VAL A 117 17.97 12.90 0.55
N VAL A 118 16.69 13.15 0.31
CA VAL A 118 16.05 12.81 -0.96
C VAL A 118 16.64 13.77 -2.00
N ASP A 119 17.73 13.35 -2.65
CA ASP A 119 18.22 14.02 -3.86
C ASP A 119 17.31 13.55 -5.01
N THR A 120 16.17 14.21 -5.15
CA THR A 120 15.15 13.97 -6.19
C THR A 120 15.71 14.35 -7.57
N GLY A 121 16.64 13.55 -8.07
CA GLY A 121 17.13 13.60 -9.43
C GLY A 121 16.19 12.94 -10.43
N ARG A 122 14.95 13.46 -10.61
CA ARG A 122 14.15 13.45 -11.87
C ARG A 122 12.74 14.01 -11.68
N ARG A 123 12.62 15.30 -12.06
CA ARG A 123 11.43 16.09 -12.46
C ARG A 123 10.08 15.37 -12.53
N SER A 124 9.10 15.97 -11.83
CA SER A 124 7.97 16.59 -12.53
C SER A 124 8.03 18.10 -12.32
N LYS A 125 7.97 18.86 -13.41
CA LYS A 125 7.88 20.32 -13.41
C LYS A 125 6.45 20.72 -13.08
N ASP A 126 6.34 21.96 -12.59
CA ASP A 126 5.13 22.77 -12.41
C ASP A 126 4.51 22.68 -11.02
N CYS A 127 5.15 23.36 -10.07
CA CYS A 127 4.49 24.16 -9.02
C CYS A 127 5.53 25.09 -8.37
N LEU A 128 6.16 25.96 -9.18
CA LEU A 128 6.83 27.15 -8.66
C LEU A 128 5.93 28.36 -8.91
N GLY A 129 4.92 28.49 -8.05
CA GLY A 129 4.16 29.70 -7.83
C GLY A 129 4.54 30.25 -6.47
N GLU A 130 5.62 31.01 -6.47
CA GLU A 130 6.03 32.02 -5.49
C GLU A 130 4.86 32.54 -4.62
N LEU A 131 4.77 32.06 -3.37
CA LEU A 131 3.94 32.67 -2.32
C LEU A 131 4.67 32.52 -0.99
N THR A 132 5.32 33.62 -0.62
CA THR A 132 5.96 33.87 0.67
C THR A 132 4.90 33.96 1.77
N TRP A 133 4.54 32.82 2.36
CA TRP A 133 3.77 32.81 3.61
C TRP A 133 4.70 33.09 4.81
N PRO A 134 4.45 34.15 5.60
CA PRO A 134 5.19 34.38 6.84
C PRO A 134 4.75 33.37 7.91
N SER A 135 5.68 32.51 8.32
CA SER A 135 5.77 31.87 9.64
C SER A 135 4.47 31.38 10.31
N ILE A 136 3.90 30.31 9.79
CA ILE A 136 3.37 29.25 10.66
C ILE A 136 4.21 28.01 10.38
N ARG A 137 5.30 27.87 11.14
CA ARG A 137 6.02 26.60 11.21
C ARG A 137 5.08 25.62 11.94
N LEU A 138 4.23 24.94 11.17
CA LEU A 138 3.50 23.75 11.62
C LEU A 138 4.55 22.67 11.88
N GLU A 139 5.13 22.74 13.06
CA GLU A 139 5.94 21.69 13.64
C GLU A 139 5.12 20.39 13.62
N ASN A 140 5.66 19.40 12.91
CA ASN A 140 5.43 17.97 13.10
C ASN A 140 4.36 17.31 12.23
N GLN A 141 4.55 17.31 10.89
CA GLN A 141 4.22 16.14 10.05
C GLN A 141 5.20 14.98 10.31
N THR A 142 5.44 14.67 11.58
CA THR A 142 6.46 13.73 12.02
C THR A 142 5.76 12.49 12.53
N CYS A 143 5.71 11.45 11.70
CA CYS A 143 5.19 10.16 12.10
C CYS A 143 6.23 9.45 12.98
N TYR A 144 5.98 9.40 14.29
CA TYR A 144 6.76 8.59 15.22
C TYR A 144 6.24 7.15 15.17
N ILE A 145 6.89 6.31 14.37
CA ILE A 145 6.65 4.86 14.39
C ILE A 145 7.73 4.20 15.23
N ASN A 146 7.33 3.58 16.34
CA ASN A 146 8.26 2.87 17.21
C ASN A 146 8.54 1.47 16.64
N ILE A 147 9.62 1.34 15.87
CA ILE A 147 10.04 0.12 15.14
C ILE A 147 10.15 -1.10 16.08
N CYS A 148 10.44 -0.85 17.36
CA CYS A 148 10.56 -1.86 18.40
C CYS A 148 9.24 -2.59 18.71
N GLN A 149 8.08 -1.97 18.46
CA GLN A 149 6.79 -2.63 18.60
C GLN A 149 6.42 -3.49 17.39
N ILE A 150 6.79 -3.05 16.17
CA ILE A 150 6.56 -3.80 14.91
C ILE A 150 7.28 -5.16 14.95
N PHE A 151 8.53 -5.19 15.42
CA PHE A 151 9.31 -6.43 15.51
C PHE A 151 9.02 -7.30 16.74
N ARG A 152 8.58 -6.73 17.87
CA ARG A 152 8.23 -7.52 19.09
C ARG A 152 6.83 -8.11 19.05
N ARG A 153 5.91 -7.54 18.28
CA ARG A 153 4.57 -8.12 18.10
C ARG A 153 4.70 -9.23 17.06
N GLY A 154 4.97 -10.45 17.55
CA GLY A 154 4.84 -11.68 16.76
C GLY A 154 3.48 -11.75 16.04
N PRO A 155 3.32 -12.66 15.08
CA PRO A 155 2.23 -12.58 14.13
C PRO A 155 0.88 -12.71 14.86
N TYR A 156 -0.08 -11.88 14.43
CA TYR A 156 -1.49 -11.82 14.87
C TYR A 156 -1.68 -11.13 16.23
N THR A 157 -2.54 -10.11 16.36
CA THR A 157 -4.01 -10.22 16.29
C THR A 157 -4.63 -8.88 15.91
N GLN A 158 -5.67 -8.91 15.08
CA GLN A 158 -6.54 -7.77 14.71
C GLN A 158 -6.09 -6.95 13.50
N MET A 159 -5.70 -7.61 12.40
CA MET A 159 -6.00 -7.05 11.09
C MET A 159 -7.47 -7.34 10.82
N GLU A 160 -8.29 -6.30 10.71
CA GLU A 160 -9.57 -6.46 10.01
C GLU A 160 -9.26 -7.13 8.67
N VAL A 161 -9.96 -8.22 8.38
CA VAL A 161 -9.85 -8.93 7.11
C VAL A 161 -10.06 -7.89 6.02
N ASP A 162 -9.03 -7.66 5.22
CA ASP A 162 -9.03 -6.67 4.16
C ASP A 162 -9.97 -7.20 3.06
N GLU A 163 -11.25 -6.82 3.16
CA GLU A 163 -12.36 -7.37 2.38
C GLU A 163 -12.09 -7.30 0.87
N PHE A 164 -11.35 -6.28 0.43
CA PHE A 164 -10.90 -6.13 -0.93
C PHE A 164 -9.98 -7.29 -1.37
N PHE A 165 -8.94 -7.61 -0.58
CA PHE A 165 -8.00 -8.68 -0.95
C PHE A 165 -8.62 -10.08 -0.87
N ASP A 166 -9.55 -10.31 0.05
CA ASP A 166 -10.26 -11.59 0.12
C ASP A 166 -11.22 -11.77 -1.07
N GLN A 167 -11.89 -10.70 -1.50
CA GLN A 167 -12.67 -10.70 -2.73
C GLN A 167 -11.78 -10.95 -3.96
N GLU A 168 -10.65 -10.25 -4.07
CA GLU A 168 -9.72 -10.39 -5.20
C GLU A 168 -9.09 -11.79 -5.25
N LYS A 169 -8.68 -12.33 -4.09
CA LYS A 169 -8.20 -13.71 -3.97
C LYS A 169 -9.25 -14.71 -4.42
N THR A 170 -10.50 -14.50 -4.00
CA THR A 170 -11.63 -15.35 -4.41
C THR A 170 -11.88 -15.28 -5.92
N PHE A 171 -11.83 -14.07 -6.50
CA PHE A 171 -11.92 -13.86 -7.94
C PHE A 171 -10.83 -14.61 -8.69
N LEU A 172 -9.57 -14.46 -8.26
CA LEU A 172 -8.41 -15.06 -8.94
C LEU A 172 -8.47 -16.60 -8.90
N VAL A 173 -8.85 -17.19 -7.77
CA VAL A 173 -9.04 -18.64 -7.63
C VAL A 173 -10.16 -19.14 -8.55
N ASN A 174 -11.29 -18.43 -8.58
CA ASN A 174 -12.41 -18.79 -9.45
C ASN A 174 -12.06 -18.67 -10.93
N TYR A 175 -11.31 -17.63 -11.30
CA TYR A 175 -10.85 -17.41 -12.66
C TYR A 175 -9.89 -18.51 -13.12
N TYR A 176 -8.89 -18.85 -12.28
CA TYR A 176 -7.98 -19.96 -12.54
C TYR A 176 -8.73 -21.28 -12.75
N ASN A 177 -9.68 -21.60 -11.87
CA ASN A 177 -10.48 -22.82 -11.99
C ASN A 177 -11.29 -22.86 -13.29
N ARG A 178 -11.89 -21.73 -13.70
CA ARG A 178 -12.61 -21.65 -14.99
C ARG A 178 -11.71 -21.92 -16.19
N ILE A 179 -10.51 -21.35 -16.20
CA ILE A 179 -9.53 -21.60 -17.28
C ILE A 179 -9.14 -23.07 -17.29
N LYS A 180 -8.78 -23.62 -16.13
CA LYS A 180 -8.39 -25.01 -15.97
C LYS A 180 -9.47 -25.97 -16.47
N ASP A 181 -10.73 -25.75 -16.06
CA ASP A 181 -11.86 -26.59 -16.47
C ASP A 181 -12.17 -26.47 -17.97
N SER A 182 -12.07 -25.25 -18.52
CA SER A 182 -12.26 -25.01 -19.95
C SER A 182 -11.17 -25.70 -20.78
N CYS A 183 -9.92 -25.64 -20.34
CA CYS A 183 -8.80 -26.34 -20.97
C CYS A 183 -9.02 -27.87 -20.93
N ALA A 184 -9.39 -28.41 -19.78
CA ALA A 184 -9.71 -29.84 -19.65
C ALA A 184 -10.90 -30.26 -20.53
N LYS A 185 -11.90 -29.41 -20.72
CA LYS A 185 -13.04 -29.67 -21.61
C LYS A 185 -12.63 -29.65 -23.08
N ALA A 186 -11.78 -28.71 -23.48
CA ALA A 186 -11.23 -28.64 -24.84
C ALA A 186 -10.39 -29.88 -25.16
N ASP A 187 -9.54 -30.33 -24.22
CA ASP A 187 -8.76 -31.56 -24.39
C ASP A 187 -9.62 -32.80 -24.58
N ARG A 188 -10.71 -32.92 -23.81
CA ARG A 188 -11.68 -34.01 -23.98
C ARG A 188 -12.33 -33.96 -25.36
N MET A 189 -12.74 -32.77 -25.81
CA MET A 189 -13.35 -32.58 -27.13
C MET A 189 -12.39 -33.01 -28.25
N THR A 190 -11.12 -32.60 -28.19
CA THR A 190 -10.09 -33.00 -29.16
C THR A 190 -9.88 -34.51 -29.21
N ARG A 191 -9.88 -35.19 -28.06
CA ARG A 191 -9.78 -36.66 -28.01
C ARG A 191 -11.01 -37.32 -28.63
N THR A 192 -12.21 -36.84 -28.34
CA THR A 192 -13.44 -37.39 -28.94
C THR A 192 -13.46 -37.20 -30.46
N HIS A 193 -13.05 -36.03 -30.97
CA HIS A 193 -12.94 -35.82 -32.41
C HIS A 193 -11.95 -36.77 -33.07
N LYS A 194 -10.82 -37.04 -32.42
CA LYS A 194 -9.86 -38.04 -32.90
C LYS A 194 -10.50 -39.42 -32.99
N ASN A 195 -11.18 -39.88 -31.94
CA ASN A 195 -11.83 -41.19 -31.94
C ASN A 195 -12.86 -41.31 -33.07
N VAL A 196 -13.69 -40.27 -33.27
CA VAL A 196 -14.67 -40.23 -34.37
C VAL A 196 -13.97 -40.31 -35.74
N ALA A 197 -12.86 -39.60 -35.92
CA ALA A 197 -12.09 -39.67 -37.16
C ALA A 197 -11.51 -41.07 -37.40
N ASP A 198 -10.97 -41.71 -36.35
CA ASP A 198 -10.46 -43.08 -36.41
C ASP A 198 -11.57 -44.07 -36.78
N ASP A 199 -12.78 -43.93 -36.22
CA ASP A 199 -13.95 -44.75 -36.58
C ASP A 199 -14.33 -44.60 -38.06
N TYR A 200 -14.33 -43.37 -38.59
CA TYR A 200 -14.58 -43.13 -40.02
C TYR A 200 -13.52 -43.77 -40.92
N ILE A 201 -12.25 -43.71 -40.52
CA ILE A 201 -11.15 -44.37 -41.23
C ILE A 201 -11.37 -45.89 -41.24
N HIS A 202 -11.73 -46.49 -40.09
CA HIS A 202 -12.02 -47.92 -40.01
C HIS A 202 -13.19 -48.36 -40.89
N ILE A 203 -14.29 -47.62 -40.88
CA ILE A 203 -15.48 -47.92 -41.70
C ILE A 203 -15.16 -47.78 -43.19
N SER A 204 -14.49 -46.69 -43.59
CA SER A 204 -14.13 -46.47 -44.99
C SER A 204 -13.15 -47.53 -45.52
N ALA A 205 -12.19 -47.98 -44.70
CA ALA A 205 -11.30 -49.08 -45.04
C ALA A 205 -12.05 -50.40 -45.24
N ALA A 206 -13.01 -50.73 -44.37
CA ALA A 206 -13.82 -51.94 -44.50
C ALA A 206 -14.68 -51.95 -45.78
N LEU A 207 -15.23 -50.80 -46.15
CA LEU A 207 -16.04 -50.64 -47.37
C LEU A 207 -15.21 -50.69 -48.66
N THR A 208 -13.93 -50.28 -48.63
CA THR A 208 -13.04 -50.32 -49.80
C THR A 208 -12.37 -51.67 -50.01
N CYS A 209 -12.35 -52.53 -49.00
CA CYS A 209 -11.85 -53.91 -49.12
C CYS A 209 -12.96 -54.95 -49.39
N SER A 210 -14.22 -54.53 -49.55
CA SER A 210 -15.36 -55.37 -49.96
C SER A 210 -15.58 -55.30 -51.46
#